data_AF-A0A2E2CQ03-F1
#
_entry.id   AF-A0A2E2CQ03-F1
#
_cell.length_a   1.000
_cell.length_b   1.000
_cell.length_c   1.000
_cell.angle_alpha   90.00
_cell.angle_beta   90.00
_cell.angle_gamma   90.00
#
_symmetry.space_group_name_H-M   'P 1'
#
loop_
_entity.id
_entity.type
_entity.pdbx_description
1 polymer ?
#
loop_
_entity_poly.entity_id
_entity_poly.type
_entity_poly.pdbx_seq_one_letter_code
_entity_poly.pdbx_strand_id
1 'polypeptide(L)'
;MRDYPLDIRGLILRHIYPDSDYRWIAPFLWEDKIDIRSHVACNHLARRYEILIEVDSLGHGRIIPRAAGIAARQGRITLANLLMTTHLYGRHPEPELEARALSLLNDEKRKVRRLLNRNREWPQDVWNLQDTPAWIIPSFIRRFRTLVNSRPVSIISGGHLLADGNWLWEFESKSHIPSQISSHKTPSSG
;
A
#
# COMPACT_ATOMS: atom_id res chain seq x y z
N MET A 1 16.50 -10.66 13.84
CA MET A 1 15.33 -9.78 13.66
C MET A 1 15.12 -9.56 12.16
N ARG A 2 13.97 -9.95 11.62
CA ARG A 2 13.62 -9.80 10.19
C ARG A 2 12.85 -8.51 9.94
N ASP A 3 12.94 -7.97 8.73
CA ASP A 3 12.21 -6.76 8.34
C ASP A 3 10.91 -7.13 7.64
N TYR A 4 9.79 -6.68 8.21
CA TYR A 4 8.46 -6.88 7.62
C TYR A 4 7.89 -5.52 7.16
N PRO A 5 7.43 -5.42 5.89
CA PRO A 5 6.81 -4.19 5.41
C PRO A 5 5.49 -3.95 6.13
N LEU A 6 5.22 -2.72 6.56
CA LEU A 6 3.95 -2.32 7.19
C LEU A 6 2.81 -2.23 6.16
N ASP A 7 2.49 -3.36 5.54
CA ASP A 7 1.40 -3.56 4.59
C ASP A 7 0.90 -5.00 4.64
N ILE A 8 0.14 -5.44 3.63
CA ILE A 8 -0.41 -6.78 3.61
C ILE A 8 0.66 -7.87 3.56
N ARG A 9 1.82 -7.62 2.95
CA ARG A 9 2.89 -8.61 2.80
C ARG A 9 3.50 -8.94 4.16
N GLY A 10 3.77 -7.93 4.99
CA GLY A 10 4.29 -8.14 6.35
C GLY A 10 3.26 -8.75 7.30
N LEU A 11 1.97 -8.48 7.12
CA LEU A 11 0.91 -9.18 7.86
C LEU A 11 0.87 -10.67 7.51
N ILE A 12 1.03 -11.02 6.23
CA ILE A 12 1.09 -12.41 5.79
C ILE A 12 2.32 -13.10 6.39
N LEU A 13 3.50 -12.48 6.32
CA LEU A 13 4.74 -13.03 6.91
C LEU A 13 4.58 -13.28 8.42
N ARG A 14 4.02 -12.32 9.15
CA ARG A 14 3.72 -12.46 10.58
C ARG A 14 2.74 -13.60 10.86
N HIS A 15 1.75 -13.81 10.00
CA HIS A 15 0.78 -14.89 10.18
C HIS A 15 1.37 -16.27 9.89
N ILE A 16 2.22 -16.37 8.86
CA ILE A 16 2.94 -17.61 8.52
C ILE A 16 3.99 -17.95 9.60
N TYR A 17 4.67 -16.95 10.15
CA TYR A 17 5.77 -17.09 11.10
C TYR A 17 5.48 -16.34 12.42
N PRO A 18 4.52 -16.82 13.24
CA PRO A 18 4.06 -16.09 14.43
C PRO A 18 5.14 -15.91 15.51
N ASP A 19 6.07 -16.85 15.61
CA ASP A 19 7.12 -16.87 16.64
C ASP A 19 8.45 -16.24 16.17
N SER A 20 8.48 -15.67 14.95
CA SER A 20 9.70 -15.03 14.44
C SER A 20 9.87 -13.62 14.99
N ASP A 21 11.08 -13.27 15.40
CA ASP A 21 11.43 -11.89 15.73
C ASP A 21 11.46 -11.01 14.48
N TYR A 22 10.64 -9.97 14.46
CA TYR A 22 10.56 -9.01 13.37
C TYR A 22 10.50 -7.56 13.86
N ARG A 23 10.83 -6.63 12.96
CA ARG A 23 10.48 -5.21 13.09
C ARG A 23 9.69 -4.76 11.87
N TRP A 24 8.78 -3.81 12.08
CA TRP A 24 8.07 -3.17 10.98
C TRP A 24 8.97 -2.14 10.30
N ILE A 25 8.93 -2.10 8.97
CA ILE A 25 9.56 -1.07 8.16
C ILE A 25 8.57 -0.45 7.18
N ALA A 26 8.90 0.71 6.62
CA ALA A 26 8.05 1.32 5.60
C ALA A 26 7.98 0.40 4.35
N PRO A 27 6.78 0.16 3.78
CA PRO A 27 6.59 -0.80 2.69
C PRO A 27 7.47 -0.59 1.45
N PHE A 28 7.86 0.65 1.18
CA PHE A 28 8.68 1.03 0.03
C PHE A 28 10.19 0.91 0.29
N LEU A 29 10.61 0.66 1.52
CA LEU A 29 11.99 0.35 1.90
C LEU A 29 12.23 -1.17 1.94
N TRP A 30 11.19 -1.97 1.70
CA TRP A 30 11.30 -3.42 1.69
C TRP A 30 11.55 -3.92 0.27
N GLU A 31 12.76 -4.42 0.02
CA GLU A 31 13.24 -4.83 -1.30
C GLU A 31 12.93 -6.31 -1.62
N ASP A 32 12.61 -7.10 -0.61
CA ASP A 32 12.35 -8.53 -0.79
C ASP A 32 11.04 -8.79 -1.53
N LYS A 33 10.93 -9.99 -2.10
CA LYS A 33 9.69 -10.53 -2.66
C LYS A 33 9.21 -11.69 -1.80
N ILE A 34 7.89 -11.79 -1.63
CA ILE A 34 7.27 -12.93 -0.96
C ILE A 34 6.82 -13.94 -2.00
N ASP A 35 7.43 -15.12 -2.00
CA ASP A 35 6.90 -16.27 -2.74
C ASP A 35 6.04 -17.12 -1.79
N ILE A 36 4.73 -16.86 -1.78
CA ILE A 36 3.76 -17.53 -0.90
C ILE A 36 3.86 -19.06 -0.99
N ARG A 37 4.12 -19.61 -2.18
CA ARG A 37 4.11 -21.06 -2.39
C ARG A 37 5.33 -21.74 -1.78
N SER A 38 6.44 -21.02 -1.63
CA SER A 38 7.61 -21.49 -0.89
C SER A 38 7.37 -21.57 0.63
N HIS A 39 6.36 -20.87 1.14
CA HIS A 39 6.10 -20.75 2.58
C HIS A 39 4.87 -21.54 3.06
N VAL A 40 3.95 -21.91 2.16
CA VAL A 40 2.65 -22.50 2.51
C VAL A 40 2.37 -23.72 1.66
N ALA A 41 2.42 -24.91 2.26
CA ALA A 41 2.16 -26.18 1.56
C ALA A 41 0.69 -26.35 1.13
N CYS A 42 -0.25 -25.75 1.85
CA CYS A 42 -1.68 -25.85 1.52
C CYS A 42 -2.03 -24.91 0.35
N ASN A 43 -2.30 -25.49 -0.83
CA ASN A 43 -2.67 -24.74 -2.05
C ASN A 43 -3.84 -23.78 -1.86
N HIS A 44 -4.87 -24.20 -1.11
CA HIS A 44 -6.04 -23.36 -0.86
C HIS A 44 -5.70 -22.12 -0.03
N LEU A 45 -4.89 -22.30 1.03
CA LEU A 45 -4.45 -21.20 1.88
C LEU A 45 -3.47 -20.29 1.13
N ALA A 46 -2.53 -20.86 0.38
CA ALA A 46 -1.63 -20.12 -0.51
C ALA A 46 -2.42 -19.23 -1.47
N ARG A 47 -3.47 -19.75 -2.13
CA ARG A 47 -4.31 -18.95 -3.02
C ARG A 47 -5.00 -17.80 -2.29
N ARG A 48 -5.42 -17.97 -1.04
CA ARG A 48 -6.05 -16.89 -0.27
C ARG A 48 -5.07 -15.77 0.07
N TYR A 49 -3.79 -16.09 0.34
CA TYR A 49 -2.74 -15.09 0.48
C TYR A 49 -2.42 -14.37 -0.84
N GLU A 50 -2.31 -15.11 -1.93
CA GLU A 50 -2.11 -14.52 -3.27
C GLU A 50 -3.22 -13.50 -3.57
N ILE A 51 -4.49 -13.84 -3.29
CA ILE A 51 -5.61 -12.90 -3.47
C ILE A 51 -5.42 -11.62 -2.64
N LEU A 52 -4.91 -11.69 -1.41
CA LEU A 52 -4.65 -10.51 -0.58
C LEU A 52 -3.60 -9.59 -1.22
N ILE A 53 -2.54 -10.17 -1.80
CA ILE A 53 -1.49 -9.41 -2.50
C ILE A 53 -2.02 -8.83 -3.82
N GLU A 54 -2.76 -9.63 -4.59
CA GLU A 54 -3.35 -9.25 -5.87
C GLU A 54 -4.29 -8.05 -5.73
N VAL A 55 -5.28 -8.13 -4.83
CA VAL A 55 -6.30 -7.08 -4.69
C VAL A 55 -5.74 -5.79 -4.10
N ASP A 56 -4.71 -5.89 -3.26
CA ASP A 56 -3.99 -4.73 -2.72
C ASP A 56 -3.15 -4.03 -3.80
N SER A 57 -2.62 -4.82 -4.74
CA SER A 57 -1.86 -4.34 -5.90
C SER A 57 -2.76 -3.78 -7.00
N LEU A 58 -3.95 -4.33 -7.21
CA LEU A 58 -4.83 -3.93 -8.32
C LEU A 58 -5.77 -2.78 -7.96
N GLY A 59 -6.09 -2.58 -6.69
CA GLY A 59 -7.03 -1.55 -6.26
C GLY A 59 -8.49 -1.84 -6.64
N HIS A 60 -8.80 -3.08 -7.05
CA HIS A 60 -10.15 -3.57 -7.31
C HIS A 60 -10.28 -5.03 -6.83
N GLY A 61 -11.53 -5.52 -6.67
CA GLY A 61 -11.81 -6.85 -6.16
C GLY A 61 -12.59 -6.83 -4.84
N ARG A 62 -12.52 -7.95 -4.10
CA ARG A 62 -13.32 -8.18 -2.89
C ARG A 62 -13.03 -7.13 -1.81
N ILE A 63 -14.08 -6.69 -1.11
CA ILE A 63 -14.06 -5.61 -0.11
C ILE A 63 -13.10 -5.94 1.04
N ILE A 64 -13.29 -7.09 1.70
CA ILE A 64 -12.56 -7.46 2.92
C ILE A 64 -11.03 -7.57 2.68
N PRO A 65 -10.55 -8.31 1.66
CA PRO A 65 -9.12 -8.38 1.35
C PRO A 65 -8.47 -7.02 1.09
N ARG A 66 -9.15 -6.15 0.33
CA ARG A 66 -8.64 -4.80 0.03
C ARG A 66 -8.57 -3.93 1.28
N ALA A 67 -9.61 -3.97 2.10
CA ALA A 67 -9.64 -3.22 3.35
C ALA A 67 -8.54 -3.68 4.32
N ALA A 68 -8.17 -4.96 4.31
CA ALA A 68 -7.04 -5.47 5.09
C ALA A 68 -5.72 -4.78 4.71
N GLY A 69 -5.42 -4.68 3.41
CA GLY A 69 -4.21 -4.00 2.91
C GLY A 69 -4.18 -2.50 3.23
N ILE A 70 -5.32 -1.81 3.11
CA ILE A 70 -5.44 -0.39 3.48
C ILE A 70 -5.23 -0.20 4.99
N ALA A 71 -5.87 -1.02 5.81
CA ALA A 71 -5.71 -0.96 7.26
C ALA A 71 -4.26 -1.21 7.68
N ALA A 72 -3.58 -2.18 7.03
CA ALA A 72 -2.18 -2.50 7.27
C ALA A 72 -1.27 -1.29 7.01
N ARG A 73 -1.40 -0.68 5.82
CA ARG A 73 -0.67 0.53 5.41
C ARG A 73 -0.87 1.74 6.33
N GLN A 74 -2.01 1.80 7.00
CA GLN A 74 -2.32 2.86 7.97
C GLN A 74 -1.82 2.54 9.40
N GLY A 75 -1.14 1.40 9.60
CA GLY A 75 -0.72 0.95 10.93
C GLY A 75 -1.86 0.43 11.81
N ARG A 76 -3.06 0.22 11.27
CA ARG A 76 -4.23 -0.31 12.00
C ARG A 76 -4.17 -1.84 12.09
N ILE A 77 -3.10 -2.36 12.68
CA ILE A 77 -2.70 -3.78 12.61
C ILE A 77 -3.77 -4.72 13.17
N THR A 78 -4.44 -4.37 14.28
CA THR A 78 -5.51 -5.20 14.84
C THR A 78 -6.67 -5.36 13.87
N LEU A 79 -7.13 -4.26 13.26
CA LEU A 79 -8.21 -4.29 12.27
C LEU A 79 -7.77 -5.03 10.99
N ALA A 80 -6.54 -4.79 10.55
CA ALA A 80 -5.99 -5.44 9.37
C ALA A 80 -5.91 -6.97 9.55
N ASN A 81 -5.45 -7.44 10.71
CA ASN A 81 -5.45 -8.86 11.08
C ASN A 81 -6.85 -9.46 11.11
N LEU A 82 -7.82 -8.75 11.68
CA LEU A 82 -9.21 -9.22 11.72
C LEU A 82 -9.78 -9.39 10.32
N LEU A 83 -9.60 -8.39 9.45
CA LEU A 83 -10.03 -8.45 8.04
C LEU A 83 -9.31 -9.57 7.27
N MET A 84 -7.99 -9.69 7.46
CA MET A 84 -7.18 -10.72 6.82
C MET A 84 -7.66 -12.12 7.22
N THR A 85 -7.77 -12.41 8.52
CA THR A 85 -8.18 -13.73 9.02
C THR A 85 -9.61 -14.08 8.64
N THR A 86 -10.53 -13.11 8.61
CA THR A 86 -11.89 -13.30 8.08
C THR A 86 -11.87 -13.81 6.63
N HIS A 87 -11.03 -13.22 5.77
CA HIS A 87 -10.82 -13.72 4.41
C HIS A 87 -10.11 -15.08 4.38
N LEU A 88 -9.01 -15.26 5.13
CA LEU A 88 -8.24 -16.50 5.13
C LEU A 88 -9.05 -17.71 5.57
N TYR A 89 -9.94 -17.55 6.55
CA TYR A 89 -10.79 -18.63 7.06
C TYR A 89 -12.19 -18.65 6.42
N GLY A 90 -12.53 -17.69 5.56
CA GLY A 90 -13.80 -17.69 4.83
C GLY A 90 -14.99 -17.48 5.75
N ARG A 91 -14.76 -16.75 6.84
CA ARG A 91 -15.80 -16.40 7.80
C ARG A 91 -16.69 -15.34 7.18
N HIS A 92 -17.98 -15.39 7.51
CA HIS A 92 -18.87 -14.29 7.17
C HIS A 92 -18.49 -13.08 8.04
N PRO A 93 -18.17 -11.91 7.45
CA PRO A 93 -17.86 -10.73 8.25
C PRO A 93 -19.11 -10.29 9.02
N GLU A 94 -18.94 -9.92 10.28
CA GLU A 94 -20.00 -9.23 11.01
C GLU A 94 -20.32 -7.89 10.35
N PRO A 95 -21.58 -7.39 10.43
CA PRO A 95 -21.98 -6.15 9.79
C PRO A 95 -21.10 -4.95 10.13
N GLU A 96 -20.63 -4.86 11.39
CA GLU A 96 -19.72 -3.81 11.84
C GLU A 96 -18.35 -3.86 11.14
N LEU A 97 -17.80 -5.07 10.96
CA LEU A 97 -16.53 -5.27 10.27
C LEU A 97 -16.64 -4.89 8.79
N GLU A 98 -17.76 -5.27 8.15
CA GLU A 98 -18.04 -4.89 6.77
C GLU A 98 -18.20 -3.37 6.61
N ALA A 99 -18.93 -2.71 7.51
CA ALA A 99 -19.07 -1.26 7.51
C ALA A 99 -17.71 -0.55 7.65
N ARG A 100 -16.84 -1.03 8.54
CA ARG A 100 -15.46 -0.53 8.69
C ARG A 100 -14.65 -0.74 7.41
N ALA A 101 -14.77 -1.90 6.77
CA ALA A 101 -14.08 -2.20 5.52
C ALA A 101 -14.52 -1.24 4.39
N LEU A 102 -15.82 -1.02 4.24
CA LEU A 102 -16.39 -0.07 3.28
C LEU A 102 -15.94 1.37 3.55
N SER A 103 -15.91 1.78 4.83
CA SER A 103 -15.40 3.09 5.23
C SER A 103 -13.96 3.31 4.79
N LEU A 104 -13.06 2.34 5.03
CA LEU A 104 -11.65 2.41 4.60
C LEU A 104 -11.51 2.59 3.08
N LEU A 105 -12.28 1.81 2.30
CA LEU A 105 -12.24 1.88 0.84
C LEU A 105 -12.78 3.20 0.31
N ASN A 106 -13.86 3.72 0.89
CA ASN A 106 -14.44 4.99 0.51
C ASN A 106 -13.52 6.16 0.85
N ASP A 107 -12.85 6.11 2.00
CA ASP A 107 -11.88 7.13 2.40
C ASP A 107 -10.64 7.11 1.50
N GLU A 108 -10.10 5.94 1.16
CA GLU A 108 -9.01 5.81 0.19
C GLU A 108 -9.42 6.41 -1.17
N LYS A 109 -10.59 6.00 -1.69
CA LYS A 109 -11.13 6.51 -2.96
C LYS A 109 -11.29 8.03 -2.95
N ARG A 110 -11.82 8.59 -1.85
CA ARG A 110 -12.00 10.04 -1.67
C ARG A 110 -10.66 10.77 -1.65
N LYS A 111 -9.67 10.24 -0.93
CA LYS A 111 -8.30 10.79 -0.89
C LYS A 111 -7.68 10.79 -2.28
N VAL A 112 -7.62 9.64 -2.96
CA VAL A 112 -7.07 9.52 -4.32
C VAL A 112 -7.73 10.51 -5.28
N ARG A 113 -9.07 10.64 -5.25
CA ARG A 113 -9.77 11.60 -6.10
C ARG A 113 -9.31 13.04 -5.87
N ARG A 114 -9.08 13.45 -4.62
CA ARG A 114 -8.59 14.80 -4.29
C ARG A 114 -7.15 15.03 -4.75
N LEU A 115 -6.33 13.98 -4.70
CA LEU A 115 -4.92 14.07 -5.13
C LEU A 115 -4.78 14.27 -6.63
N LEU A 116 -5.76 13.88 -7.45
CA LEU A 116 -5.74 14.08 -8.92
C LEU A 116 -6.01 15.53 -9.37
N ASN A 117 -5.97 16.49 -8.44
CA ASN A 117 -6.09 17.91 -8.78
C ASN A 117 -4.82 18.38 -9.51
N ARG A 118 -4.97 18.85 -10.76
CA ARG A 118 -3.86 19.34 -11.59
C ARG A 118 -3.05 20.48 -10.97
N ASN A 119 -3.63 21.25 -10.06
CA ASN A 119 -2.90 22.31 -9.34
C ASN A 119 -1.78 21.76 -8.43
N ARG A 120 -1.72 20.44 -8.22
CA ARG A 120 -0.64 19.75 -7.51
C ARG A 120 0.54 19.40 -8.41
N GLU A 121 0.40 19.54 -9.74
CA GLU A 121 1.50 19.35 -10.70
C GLU A 121 2.28 20.67 -10.85
N TRP A 122 3.49 20.73 -10.31
CA TRP A 122 4.39 21.89 -10.44
C TRP A 122 5.84 21.58 -10.00
N PRO A 123 6.86 21.66 -10.87
CA PRO A 123 6.79 21.94 -12.31
C PRO A 123 6.10 20.80 -13.07
N GLN A 124 6.02 20.93 -14.40
CA GLN A 124 5.43 19.92 -15.27
C GLN A 124 5.97 18.51 -14.94
N ASP A 125 5.08 17.52 -14.91
CA ASP A 125 5.36 16.11 -14.60
C ASP A 125 5.83 15.81 -13.16
N VAL A 126 5.81 16.81 -12.27
CA VAL A 126 6.13 16.66 -10.84
C VAL A 126 4.90 16.91 -9.98
N TRP A 127 4.40 15.87 -9.30
CA TRP A 127 3.25 15.94 -8.40
C TRP A 127 3.68 16.20 -6.96
N ASN A 128 3.29 17.35 -6.41
CA ASN A 128 3.63 17.80 -5.06
C ASN A 128 2.51 17.41 -4.09
N LEU A 129 2.75 16.31 -3.39
CA LEU A 129 1.85 15.67 -2.43
C LEU A 129 2.51 15.57 -1.04
N GLN A 130 3.38 16.52 -0.67
CA GLN A 130 4.07 16.53 0.63
C GLN A 130 3.11 16.56 1.83
N ASP A 131 1.91 17.10 1.65
CA ASP A 131 0.82 17.11 2.63
C ASP A 131 0.17 15.73 2.85
N THR A 132 0.56 14.74 2.05
CA THR A 132 -0.09 13.45 1.96
C THR A 132 0.86 12.33 2.38
N PRO A 133 0.43 11.38 3.23
CA PRO A 133 1.29 10.29 3.67
C PRO A 133 1.66 9.35 2.53
N ALA A 134 2.91 8.89 2.52
CA ALA A 134 3.50 8.04 1.48
C ALA A 134 2.71 6.76 1.18
N TRP A 135 1.95 6.21 2.14
CA TRP A 135 1.22 4.95 1.95
C TRP A 135 0.16 5.01 0.85
N ILE A 136 -0.36 6.19 0.50
CA ILE A 136 -1.41 6.34 -0.53
C ILE A 136 -0.85 6.37 -1.94
N ILE A 137 0.45 6.62 -2.11
CA ILE A 137 1.08 6.86 -3.42
C ILE A 137 0.85 5.69 -4.40
N PRO A 138 0.97 4.41 -3.99
CA PRO A 138 0.64 3.28 -4.86
C PRO A 138 -0.80 3.31 -5.39
N SER A 139 -1.77 3.67 -4.55
CA SER A 139 -3.18 3.79 -4.97
C SER A 139 -3.40 5.00 -5.88
N PHE A 140 -2.71 6.11 -5.60
CA PHE A 140 -2.75 7.32 -6.43
C PHE A 140 -2.19 7.06 -7.83
N ILE A 141 -0.98 6.53 -7.97
CA ILE A 141 -0.34 6.37 -9.29
C ILE A 141 -1.12 5.42 -10.19
N ARG A 142 -1.67 4.32 -9.65
CA ARG A 142 -2.52 3.40 -10.42
C ARG A 142 -3.72 4.13 -11.00
N ARG A 143 -4.39 4.95 -10.19
CA ARG A 143 -5.51 5.75 -10.68
C ARG A 143 -5.06 6.81 -11.67
N PHE A 144 -3.98 7.52 -11.37
CA PHE A 144 -3.42 8.55 -12.24
C PHE A 144 -3.07 8.00 -13.63
N ARG A 145 -2.48 6.80 -13.72
CA ARG A 145 -2.14 6.11 -14.97
C ARG A 145 -3.35 5.74 -15.83
N THR A 146 -4.55 5.68 -15.27
CA THR A 146 -5.77 5.55 -16.06
C THR A 146 -6.15 6.83 -16.82
N LEU A 147 -5.57 7.97 -16.44
CA LEU A 147 -5.82 9.29 -17.03
C LEU A 147 -4.62 9.79 -17.86
N VAL A 148 -3.40 9.50 -17.40
CA VAL A 148 -2.15 9.94 -18.02
C VAL A 148 -1.15 8.78 -18.03
N ASN A 149 -0.98 8.14 -19.17
CA ASN A 149 -0.13 6.94 -19.30
C ASN A 149 1.12 7.13 -20.18
N SER A 150 1.23 8.22 -20.94
CA SER A 150 2.21 8.35 -22.02
C SER A 150 3.58 8.88 -21.59
N ARG A 151 3.68 9.52 -20.42
CA ARG A 151 4.88 10.23 -19.96
C ARG A 151 5.40 9.74 -18.60
N PRO A 152 6.71 9.81 -18.33
CA PRO A 152 7.24 9.59 -16.99
C PRO A 152 6.70 10.67 -16.04
N VAL A 153 6.58 10.35 -14.75
CA VAL A 153 6.17 11.32 -13.73
C VAL A 153 6.96 11.13 -12.45
N SER A 154 7.18 12.23 -11.74
CA SER A 154 7.72 12.24 -10.39
C SER A 154 6.62 12.59 -9.39
N ILE A 155 6.64 11.97 -8.22
CA ILE A 155 5.74 12.29 -7.12
C ILE A 155 6.57 12.58 -5.88
N ILE A 156 6.34 13.72 -5.26
CA ILE A 156 6.92 14.05 -3.95
C ILE A 156 5.82 13.85 -2.91
N SER A 157 5.93 12.82 -2.08
CA SER A 157 5.00 12.57 -0.98
C SER A 157 5.54 13.09 0.34
N GLY A 158 4.66 13.20 1.33
CA GLY A 158 5.06 13.29 2.73
C GLY A 158 5.60 11.95 3.24
N GLY A 159 5.73 11.86 4.56
CA GLY A 159 6.29 10.69 5.23
C GLY A 159 5.35 9.50 5.37
N HIS A 160 5.89 8.46 5.99
CA HIS A 160 5.22 7.26 6.45
C HIS A 160 5.33 7.16 7.97
N LEU A 161 4.46 6.37 8.60
CA LEU A 161 4.49 6.11 10.05
C LEU A 161 5.87 5.62 10.55
N LEU A 162 6.65 4.99 9.68
CA LEU A 162 7.95 4.36 9.98
C LEU A 162 9.11 4.91 9.15
N ALA A 163 8.88 5.97 8.39
CA ALA A 163 9.89 6.61 7.55
C ALA A 163 9.46 8.06 7.32
N ASP A 164 9.97 8.96 8.14
CA ASP A 164 9.61 10.38 8.13
C ASP A 164 10.22 11.12 6.93
N GLY A 165 10.00 12.43 6.88
CA GLY A 165 10.45 13.29 5.78
C GLY A 165 9.63 13.13 4.50
N ASN A 166 10.06 13.82 3.46
CA ASN A 166 9.44 13.75 2.14
C ASN A 166 10.13 12.68 1.30
N TRP A 167 9.38 12.05 0.40
CA TRP A 167 9.87 10.97 -0.45
C TRP A 167 9.61 11.27 -1.91
N LEU A 168 10.63 11.14 -2.74
CA LEU A 168 10.56 11.25 -4.19
C LEU A 168 10.35 9.86 -4.78
N TRP A 169 9.32 9.73 -5.60
CA TRP A 169 8.96 8.53 -6.33
C TRP A 169 9.03 8.81 -7.82
N GLU A 170 9.80 8.02 -8.55
CA GLU A 170 9.94 8.14 -10.00
C GLU A 170 9.20 7.01 -10.69
N PHE A 171 8.42 7.34 -11.71
CA PHE A 171 7.63 6.37 -12.46
C PHE A 171 7.86 6.53 -13.95
N GLU A 172 8.31 5.46 -14.59
CA GLU A 172 8.39 5.37 -16.04
C GLU A 172 7.03 5.45 -16.73
N SER A 173 7.04 5.83 -18.01
CA SER A 173 5.84 5.85 -18.85
C SER A 173 5.10 4.51 -18.79
N LYS A 174 3.77 4.56 -18.73
CA LYS A 174 2.85 3.42 -18.57
C LYS A 174 3.01 2.58 -17.29
N SER A 175 4.06 2.80 -16.48
CA SER A 175 4.30 2.06 -15.24
C SER A 175 3.54 2.67 -14.07
N HIS A 176 3.04 1.80 -13.19
CA HIS A 176 2.53 2.14 -11.86
C HIS A 176 3.44 1.61 -10.74
N ILE A 177 4.56 1.00 -11.12
CA ILE A 177 5.63 0.54 -10.22
C ILE A 177 6.72 1.59 -10.29
N PRO A 178 7.19 2.12 -9.16
CA PRO A 178 8.26 3.12 -9.16
C PRO A 178 9.56 2.48 -9.67
N SER A 179 10.27 3.20 -10.53
CA SER A 179 11.64 2.85 -10.94
C SER A 179 12.63 3.18 -9.82
N GLN A 180 12.37 4.25 -9.08
CA GLN A 180 13.20 4.69 -7.96
C GLN A 180 12.34 5.33 -6.87
N ILE A 181 12.77 5.13 -5.61
CA ILE A 181 12.20 5.78 -4.43
C ILE A 181 13.37 6.28 -3.59
N SER A 182 13.38 7.56 -3.23
CA SER A 182 14.47 8.16 -2.46
C SER A 182 13.97 9.24 -1.52
N SER A 183 14.74 9.55 -0.48
CA SER A 183 14.45 10.68 0.39
C SER A 183 14.51 11.99 -0.41
N HIS A 184 13.44 12.77 -0.41
CA HIS A 184 13.44 14.08 -1.04
C HIS A 184 14.06 15.10 -0.09
N LYS A 185 15.28 15.55 -0.43
CA LYS A 185 15.93 16.66 0.26
C LYS A 185 15.46 17.97 -0.37
N THR A 186 14.70 18.76 0.37
CA THR A 186 14.50 20.17 0.00
C THR A 186 15.88 20.85 0.06
N PRO A 187 16.32 21.59 -0.97
CA PRO A 187 17.53 22.38 -0.84
C PRO A 187 17.38 23.28 0.38
N SER A 188 18.36 23.25 1.29
CA SER A 188 18.42 24.16 2.43
C SER A 188 18.32 25.58 1.90
N SER A 189 17.22 26.26 2.19
CA SER A 189 17.15 27.72 2.08
C SER A 189 18.29 28.25 2.94
N GLY A 190 19.30 28.85 2.30
CA GLY A 190 20.41 29.52 2.96
C GLY A 190 19.95 30.71 3.80
#